data_AF-A0A544TDB1-F1
#
_entry.id   AF-A0A544TDB1-F1
#
_cell.length_a   1.000
_cell.length_b   1.000
_cell.length_c   1.000
_cell.angle_alpha   90.00
_cell.angle_beta   90.00
_cell.angle_gamma   90.00
#
_symmetry.space_group_name_H-M   'P 1'
#
loop_
_entity.id
_entity.type
_entity.pdbx_description
1 polymer ?
#
loop_
_entity_poly.entity_id
_entity_poly.type
_entity_poly.pdbx_seq_one_letter_code
_entity_poly.pdbx_strand_id
1 'polypeptide(L)'
;MTMNSWSTFHSNYKSEYDLNEDQLNFNEIKKKLLDAKIIKINGQSLQFYYPYVYFYFTAQYLAKKIHKEDVQLEIKFLCYNLQLSENADIIMFLTHLSKDPLVSELVVKASEEIFNDLEPIKLEGDISIINDLIKEIPQLVLEDINVKEHRNLRNEERDKIERESKYSQREMAASTLEDEEEEIEVDISLKEAIEVIDQVNKGFKMIEIISQILKNFYGSLTSNEKVELCEVLFELGLRINHRMVLELKQDPEGLIQYITTIIESNDIESNREKTERMVRNLLYSMAGFITLHTLTKVANSVGTPDLDNTFNKIKKIHPYTSIRLIDTSIKLEHYDHYPYEEITNLYKDVRQNKIAVDILRQMVKKYLYMFQTNYQTRQKISKSVGIILSPQFLVKLNDNKK
;
A
#
# COMPACT_ATOMS: atom_id res chain seq x y z
N MET A 1 18.40 24.57 12.09
CA MET A 1 19.09 25.81 11.65
C MET A 1 19.37 26.70 12.86
N THR A 2 20.51 27.39 12.96
CA THR A 2 20.78 28.35 14.06
C THR A 2 20.23 29.73 13.74
N MET A 3 20.04 30.57 14.78
CA MET A 3 19.59 31.96 14.60
C MET A 3 20.55 32.78 13.72
N ASN A 4 21.86 32.57 13.88
CA ASN A 4 22.89 33.23 13.08
C ASN A 4 22.83 32.76 11.61
N SER A 5 22.69 31.45 11.38
CA SER A 5 22.53 30.90 10.03
C SER A 5 21.32 31.49 9.30
N TRP A 6 20.19 31.66 10.00
CA TRP A 6 19.01 32.28 9.39
C TRP A 6 19.21 33.77 9.06
N SER A 7 19.86 34.51 9.96
CA SER A 7 20.17 35.93 9.71
C SER A 7 21.09 36.11 8.49
N THR A 8 22.10 35.23 8.35
CA THR A 8 22.97 35.20 7.17
C THR A 8 22.17 34.85 5.91
N PHE A 9 21.33 33.81 5.96
CA PHE A 9 20.46 33.46 4.84
C PHE A 9 19.56 34.63 4.42
N HIS A 10 18.91 35.30 5.37
CA HIS A 10 18.06 36.45 5.10
C HIS A 10 18.83 37.60 4.43
N SER A 11 20.05 37.88 4.90
CA SER A 11 20.90 38.92 4.34
C SER A 11 21.32 38.59 2.91
N ASN A 12 21.70 37.34 2.65
CA ASN A 12 22.04 36.85 1.32
C ASN A 12 20.82 36.90 0.38
N TYR A 13 19.65 36.48 0.85
CA TYR A 13 18.40 36.52 0.09
C TYR A 13 18.04 37.95 -0.30
N LYS A 14 18.09 38.92 0.62
CA LYS A 14 17.86 40.33 0.28
C LYS A 14 18.83 40.82 -0.79
N SER A 15 20.10 40.46 -0.70
CA SER A 15 21.10 40.84 -1.71
C SER A 15 20.84 40.18 -3.07
N GLU A 16 20.43 38.91 -3.09
CA GLU A 16 20.16 38.16 -4.33
C GLU A 16 18.95 38.73 -5.08
N TYR A 17 17.92 39.13 -4.34
CA TYR A 17 16.65 39.62 -4.88
C TYR A 17 16.50 41.15 -4.89
N ASP A 18 17.56 41.89 -4.58
CA ASP A 18 17.59 43.36 -4.52
C ASP A 18 16.48 43.97 -3.64
N LEU A 19 16.36 43.47 -2.41
CA LEU A 19 15.35 43.87 -1.43
C LEU A 19 15.96 44.72 -0.31
N ASN A 20 15.20 45.72 0.14
CA ASN A 20 15.57 46.54 1.30
C ASN A 20 14.85 46.10 2.60
N GLU A 21 15.21 46.72 3.73
CA GLU A 21 14.63 46.40 5.06
C GLU A 21 13.13 46.69 5.16
N ASP A 22 12.61 47.66 4.41
CA ASP A 22 11.19 48.01 4.42
C ASP A 22 10.34 46.96 3.67
N GLN A 23 10.93 46.29 2.68
CA GLN A 23 10.28 45.23 1.91
C GLN A 23 10.37 43.86 2.59
N LEU A 24 11.49 43.57 3.26
CA LEU A 24 11.75 42.27 3.89
C LEU A 24 12.46 42.45 5.23
N ASN A 25 11.70 42.77 6.28
CA ASN A 25 12.26 42.92 7.62
C ASN A 25 12.40 41.57 8.33
N PHE A 26 13.61 41.28 8.82
CA PHE A 26 13.93 40.00 9.45
C PHE A 26 13.11 39.73 10.72
N ASN A 27 12.96 40.73 11.60
CA ASN A 27 12.26 40.57 12.88
C ASN A 27 10.76 40.40 12.67
N GLU A 28 10.17 41.11 11.69
CA GLU A 28 8.76 40.95 11.35
C GLU A 28 8.45 39.57 10.78
N ILE A 29 9.26 39.08 9.84
CA ILE A 29 9.09 37.73 9.27
C ILE A 29 9.25 36.68 10.35
N LYS A 30 10.29 36.81 11.18
CA LYS A 30 10.48 35.92 12.32
C LYS A 30 9.24 35.85 13.20
N LYS A 31 8.71 37.01 13.60
CA LYS A 31 7.52 37.08 14.43
C LYS A 31 6.32 36.43 13.74
N LYS A 32 6.06 36.75 12.46
CA LYS A 32 4.98 36.15 11.67
C LYS A 32 5.07 34.62 11.62
N LEU A 33 6.25 34.06 11.38
CA LEU A 33 6.45 32.62 11.28
C LEU A 33 6.31 31.89 12.63
N LEU A 34 6.71 32.54 13.74
CA LEU A 34 6.51 32.01 15.09
C LEU A 34 5.02 32.06 15.49
N ASP A 35 4.36 33.20 15.28
CA ASP A 35 2.96 33.41 15.63
C ASP A 35 2.04 32.47 14.82
N ALA A 36 2.36 32.24 13.54
CA ALA A 36 1.65 31.30 12.68
C ALA A 36 1.96 29.82 12.96
N LYS A 37 2.83 29.51 13.94
CA LYS A 37 3.31 28.14 14.22
C LYS A 37 3.86 27.43 12.98
N ILE A 38 4.59 28.16 12.12
CA ILE A 38 5.35 27.56 11.02
C ILE A 38 6.68 27.07 11.55
N ILE A 39 7.33 27.88 12.39
CA ILE A 39 8.59 27.55 13.06
C ILE A 39 8.45 27.62 14.58
N LYS A 40 9.35 26.96 15.29
CA LYS A 40 9.52 27.03 16.74
C LYS A 40 11.00 27.20 17.08
N ILE A 41 11.26 27.77 18.25
CA ILE A 41 12.60 27.84 18.84
C ILE A 41 12.75 26.64 19.77
N ASN A 42 13.80 25.84 19.54
CA ASN A 42 14.18 24.71 20.38
C ASN A 42 15.63 24.88 20.82
N GLY A 43 15.83 25.37 22.05
CA GLY A 43 17.14 25.79 22.54
C GLY A 43 17.76 26.88 21.65
N GLN A 44 18.93 26.61 21.08
CA GLN A 44 19.63 27.51 20.17
C GLN A 44 19.27 27.29 18.68
N SER A 45 18.35 26.36 18.41
CA SER A 45 17.97 25.97 17.05
C SER A 45 16.56 26.42 16.70
N LEU A 46 16.34 26.65 15.41
CA LEU A 46 15.07 26.86 14.77
C LEU A 46 14.68 25.57 14.05
N GLN A 47 13.43 25.18 14.24
CA GLN A 47 12.83 23.97 13.67
C GLN A 47 11.45 24.31 13.12
N PHE A 48 10.97 23.56 12.14
CA PHE A 48 9.56 23.60 11.76
C PHE A 48 8.71 23.15 12.93
N TYR A 49 7.54 23.77 13.08
CA TYR A 49 6.63 23.39 14.16
C TYR A 49 6.06 21.99 13.94
N TYR A 50 5.68 21.68 12.69
CA TYR A 50 5.20 20.38 12.25
C TYR A 50 6.00 19.88 11.03
N PRO A 51 6.34 18.58 10.95
CA PRO A 51 7.11 18.01 9.82
C PRO A 51 6.46 18.23 8.45
N TYR A 52 5.13 18.09 8.32
CA TYR A 52 4.44 18.27 7.03
C TYR A 52 4.58 19.69 6.47
N VAL A 53 4.81 20.70 7.32
CA VAL A 53 5.05 22.08 6.88
C VAL A 53 6.39 22.17 6.16
N TYR A 54 7.41 21.50 6.69
CA TYR A 54 8.70 21.37 6.04
C TYR A 54 8.56 20.65 4.70
N PHE A 55 7.93 19.47 4.66
CA PHE A 55 7.76 18.71 3.42
C PHE A 55 7.04 19.52 2.32
N TYR A 56 5.98 20.24 2.70
CA TYR A 56 5.25 21.12 1.79
C TYR A 56 6.13 22.25 1.22
N PHE A 57 6.90 22.96 2.06
CA PHE A 57 7.74 24.05 1.58
C PHE A 57 8.93 23.56 0.75
N THR A 58 9.51 22.41 1.10
CA THR A 58 10.54 21.74 0.28
C THR A 58 9.96 21.39 -1.09
N ALA A 59 8.81 20.70 -1.15
CA ALA A 59 8.13 20.39 -2.40
C ALA A 59 7.77 21.64 -3.22
N GLN A 60 7.32 22.71 -2.56
CA GLN A 60 7.02 23.98 -3.22
C GLN A 60 8.28 24.61 -3.83
N TYR A 61 9.42 24.55 -3.14
CA TYR A 61 10.70 25.03 -3.67
C TYR A 61 11.10 24.23 -4.91
N LEU A 62 11.06 22.89 -4.83
CA LEU A 62 11.37 21.99 -5.94
C LEU A 62 10.46 22.28 -7.15
N ALA A 63 9.15 22.40 -6.94
CA ALA A 63 8.18 22.72 -8.01
C ALA A 63 8.50 24.05 -8.72
N LYS A 64 8.83 25.11 -7.96
CA LYS A 64 9.14 26.44 -8.51
C LYS A 64 10.44 26.49 -9.30
N LYS A 65 11.39 25.61 -8.98
CA LYS A 65 12.74 25.61 -9.55
C LYS A 65 13.05 24.34 -10.36
N ILE A 66 12.03 23.57 -10.74
CA ILE A 66 12.16 22.28 -11.45
C ILE A 66 12.90 22.35 -12.79
N HIS A 67 12.99 23.54 -13.38
CA HIS A 67 13.76 23.78 -14.61
C HIS A 67 15.29 23.80 -14.37
N LYS A 68 15.76 23.84 -13.13
CA LYS A 68 17.19 23.84 -12.81
C LYS A 68 17.71 22.41 -12.64
N GLU A 69 18.88 22.12 -13.20
CA GLU A 69 19.48 20.78 -13.20
C GLU A 69 19.75 20.22 -11.79
N ASP A 70 20.26 21.05 -10.87
CA ASP A 70 20.48 20.68 -9.47
C ASP A 70 19.19 20.23 -8.77
N VAL A 71 18.08 20.93 -9.04
CA VAL A 71 16.75 20.59 -8.52
C VAL A 71 16.22 19.30 -9.14
N GLN A 72 16.46 19.07 -10.43
CA GLN A 72 16.06 17.82 -11.09
C GLN A 72 16.83 16.61 -10.52
N LEU A 73 18.12 16.78 -10.23
CA LEU A 73 18.94 15.77 -9.57
C LEU A 73 18.45 15.47 -8.14
N GLU A 74 18.04 16.50 -7.40
CA GLU A 74 17.43 16.33 -6.07
C GLU A 74 16.11 15.56 -6.15
N ILE A 75 15.22 15.91 -7.08
CA ILE A 75 13.96 15.16 -7.30
C ILE A 75 14.25 13.70 -7.64
N LYS A 76 15.25 13.44 -8.49
CA LYS A 76 15.69 12.09 -8.82
C LYS A 76 16.18 11.36 -7.57
N PHE A 77 17.02 11.99 -6.75
CA PHE A 77 17.48 11.41 -5.49
C PHE A 77 16.31 11.01 -4.57
N LEU A 78 15.33 11.91 -4.39
CA LEU A 78 14.15 11.64 -3.56
C LEU A 78 13.32 10.47 -4.10
N CYS A 79 13.07 10.40 -5.42
CA CYS A 79 12.32 9.30 -6.05
C CYS A 79 13.02 7.93 -5.90
N TYR A 80 14.35 7.91 -5.87
CA TYR A 80 15.12 6.68 -5.71
C TYR A 80 15.25 6.22 -4.24
N ASN A 81 14.89 7.08 -3.28
CA ASN A 81 14.98 6.83 -1.84
C ASN A 81 13.63 6.97 -1.13
N LEU A 82 12.53 6.53 -1.77
CA LEU A 82 11.16 6.64 -1.24
C LEU A 82 10.86 5.73 -0.05
N GLN A 83 11.72 4.77 0.29
CA GLN A 83 11.62 4.02 1.54
C GLN A 83 11.76 4.93 2.77
N LEU A 84 12.42 6.10 2.62
CA LEU A 84 12.44 7.16 3.62
C LEU A 84 11.13 7.96 3.58
N SER A 85 10.42 8.03 4.71
CA SER A 85 9.11 8.67 4.79
C SER A 85 9.13 10.15 4.41
N GLU A 86 10.18 10.89 4.82
CA GLU A 86 10.39 12.28 4.43
C GLU A 86 10.40 12.47 2.92
N ASN A 87 11.16 11.64 2.20
CA ASN A 87 11.27 11.71 0.75
C ASN A 87 9.91 11.42 0.09
N ALA A 88 9.21 10.39 0.57
CA ALA A 88 7.90 10.04 0.08
C ALA A 88 6.88 11.18 0.28
N ASP A 89 6.86 11.82 1.44
CA ASP A 89 5.96 12.93 1.73
C ASP A 89 6.29 14.18 0.89
N ILE A 90 7.57 14.50 0.69
CA ILE A 90 8.01 15.59 -0.20
C ILE A 90 7.54 15.33 -1.64
N ILE A 91 7.78 14.12 -2.17
CA ILE A 91 7.34 13.77 -3.53
C ILE A 91 5.81 13.80 -3.63
N MET A 92 5.09 13.35 -2.61
CA MET A 92 3.63 13.40 -2.57
C MET A 92 3.13 14.85 -2.70
N PHE A 93 3.68 15.80 -1.94
CA PHE A 93 3.37 17.22 -2.11
C PHE A 93 3.80 17.75 -3.48
N LEU A 94 4.96 17.34 -3.99
CA LEU A 94 5.48 17.79 -5.28
C LEU A 94 4.55 17.40 -6.42
N THR A 95 4.00 16.17 -6.42
CA THR A 95 3.03 15.73 -7.44
C THR A 95 1.74 16.55 -7.41
N HIS A 96 1.35 17.12 -6.26
CA HIS A 96 0.20 18.01 -6.17
C HIS A 96 0.54 19.45 -6.63
N LEU A 97 1.77 19.90 -6.40
CA LEU A 97 2.22 21.27 -6.67
C LEU A 97 2.75 21.47 -8.09
N SER A 98 3.15 20.40 -8.78
CA SER A 98 3.73 20.46 -10.12
C SER A 98 2.99 19.52 -11.08
N LYS A 99 2.78 19.99 -12.32
CA LYS A 99 2.31 19.18 -13.45
C LYS A 99 3.45 18.80 -14.41
N ASP A 100 4.69 19.09 -14.02
CA ASP A 100 5.86 18.80 -14.84
C ASP A 100 5.99 17.26 -15.02
N PRO A 101 6.01 16.75 -16.27
CA PRO A 101 6.11 15.32 -16.55
C PRO A 101 7.32 14.64 -15.93
N LEU A 102 8.40 15.40 -15.66
CA LEU A 102 9.62 14.88 -15.06
C LEU A 102 9.33 14.10 -13.77
N VAL A 103 8.42 14.59 -12.93
CA VAL A 103 8.12 13.94 -11.64
C VAL A 103 7.48 12.57 -11.88
N SER A 104 6.46 12.51 -12.75
CA SER A 104 5.82 11.24 -13.11
C SER A 104 6.81 10.30 -13.81
N GLU A 105 7.65 10.79 -14.71
CA GLU A 105 8.65 9.98 -15.42
C GLU A 105 9.69 9.38 -14.48
N LEU A 106 10.18 10.15 -13.50
CA LEU A 106 11.15 9.66 -12.52
C LEU A 106 10.53 8.64 -11.56
N VAL A 107 9.28 8.86 -11.14
CA VAL A 107 8.56 7.89 -10.31
C VAL A 107 8.33 6.59 -11.09
N VAL A 108 7.93 6.66 -12.36
CA VAL A 108 7.77 5.50 -13.24
C VAL A 108 9.10 4.75 -13.41
N LYS A 109 10.18 5.43 -13.83
CA LYS A 109 11.50 4.80 -14.00
C LYS A 109 11.99 4.13 -12.72
N ALA A 110 11.88 4.80 -11.59
CA ALA A 110 12.30 4.23 -10.31
C ALA A 110 11.42 3.04 -9.88
N SER A 111 10.16 2.98 -10.33
CA SER A 111 9.24 1.86 -10.09
C SER A 111 9.52 0.64 -10.97
N GLU A 112 10.01 0.86 -12.18
CA GLU A 112 10.38 -0.21 -13.11
C GLU A 112 11.58 -1.01 -12.59
N GLU A 113 12.49 -0.38 -11.84
CA GLU A 113 13.67 -1.02 -11.25
C GLU A 113 13.36 -1.98 -10.09
N ILE A 114 12.21 -1.84 -9.42
CA ILE A 114 11.86 -2.64 -8.24
C ILE A 114 11.45 -4.05 -8.67
N PHE A 115 12.22 -5.06 -8.25
CA PHE A 115 12.01 -6.47 -8.62
C PHE A 115 11.86 -6.67 -10.14
N ASN A 116 12.70 -5.97 -10.93
CA ASN A 116 12.67 -6.02 -12.39
C ASN A 116 13.05 -7.37 -13.00
N ASP A 117 13.61 -8.27 -12.19
CA ASP A 117 13.91 -9.66 -12.49
C ASP A 117 12.67 -10.57 -12.43
N LEU A 118 11.58 -10.09 -11.82
CA LEU A 118 10.35 -10.83 -11.64
C LEU A 118 9.25 -10.35 -12.59
N GLU A 119 8.59 -11.30 -13.22
CA GLU A 119 7.34 -11.04 -13.93
C GLU A 119 6.19 -10.77 -12.94
N PRO A 120 5.22 -9.91 -13.28
CA PRO A 120 3.99 -9.74 -12.50
C PRO A 120 3.28 -11.08 -12.25
N ILE A 121 2.92 -11.37 -10.99
CA ILE A 121 2.14 -12.57 -10.69
C ILE A 121 0.73 -12.49 -11.32
N LYS A 122 0.39 -13.51 -12.10
CA LYS A 122 -0.88 -13.65 -12.85
C LYS A 122 -1.94 -14.36 -12.03
N LEU A 123 -1.54 -15.11 -11.00
CA LEU A 123 -2.38 -16.03 -10.22
C LEU A 123 -3.04 -17.07 -11.13
N GLU A 124 -2.21 -17.76 -11.90
CA GLU A 124 -2.59 -18.80 -12.85
C GLU A 124 -1.67 -20.02 -12.62
N GLY A 125 -0.86 -20.40 -13.61
CA GLY A 125 0.11 -21.49 -13.44
C GLY A 125 1.25 -21.17 -12.47
N ASP A 126 1.53 -19.88 -12.27
CA ASP A 126 2.57 -19.36 -11.38
C ASP A 126 2.25 -19.53 -9.89
N ILE A 127 1.07 -20.04 -9.51
CA ILE A 127 0.69 -20.28 -8.11
C ILE A 127 0.34 -21.76 -7.82
N SER A 128 0.66 -22.66 -8.76
CA SER A 128 0.39 -24.10 -8.65
C SER A 128 0.92 -24.72 -7.36
N ILE A 129 2.19 -24.48 -7.03
CA ILE A 129 2.85 -25.01 -5.82
C ILE A 129 2.06 -24.66 -4.56
N ILE A 130 1.60 -23.40 -4.43
CA ILE A 130 0.80 -22.97 -3.28
C ILE A 130 -0.58 -23.63 -3.31
N ASN A 131 -1.24 -23.68 -4.48
CA ASN A 131 -2.52 -24.36 -4.62
C ASN A 131 -2.45 -25.85 -4.23
N ASP A 132 -1.30 -26.50 -4.42
CA ASP A 132 -1.10 -27.91 -4.11
C ASP A 132 -0.80 -28.18 -2.63
N LEU A 133 -0.52 -27.14 -1.82
CA LEU A 133 -0.35 -27.28 -0.36
C LEU A 133 -1.61 -27.81 0.33
N ILE A 134 -2.79 -27.50 -0.20
CA ILE A 134 -4.08 -27.93 0.38
C ILE A 134 -4.84 -28.83 -0.59
N LYS A 135 -5.59 -29.80 -0.06
CA LYS A 135 -6.47 -30.65 -0.89
C LYS A 135 -7.75 -29.93 -1.27
N GLU A 136 -8.39 -29.30 -0.30
CA GLU A 136 -9.67 -28.62 -0.45
C GLU A 136 -9.61 -27.23 0.18
N ILE A 137 -10.31 -26.28 -0.43
CA ILE A 137 -10.43 -24.91 0.09
C ILE A 137 -11.23 -24.95 1.39
N PRO A 138 -10.75 -24.35 2.50
CA PRO A 138 -11.53 -24.23 3.72
C PRO A 138 -12.90 -23.60 3.45
N GLN A 139 -13.92 -24.12 4.14
CA GLN A 139 -15.28 -23.62 4.02
C GLN A 139 -15.38 -22.21 4.63
N LEU A 140 -15.69 -21.20 3.82
CA LEU A 140 -15.88 -19.84 4.33
C LEU A 140 -17.32 -19.63 4.83
N VAL A 141 -17.44 -19.25 6.10
CA VAL A 141 -18.73 -18.93 6.74
C VAL A 141 -18.91 -17.41 6.88
N LEU A 142 -20.09 -16.94 6.51
CA LEU A 142 -20.59 -15.59 6.77
C LEU A 142 -21.36 -15.59 8.09
N GLU A 143 -20.85 -14.85 9.06
CA GLU A 143 -21.48 -14.68 10.37
C GLU A 143 -22.53 -13.58 10.32
N ASP A 144 -23.50 -13.66 11.24
CA ASP A 144 -24.53 -12.64 11.40
C ASP A 144 -24.01 -11.53 12.33
N ILE A 145 -23.25 -10.60 11.75
CA ILE A 145 -22.64 -9.50 12.49
C ILE A 145 -23.42 -8.19 12.33
N ASN A 146 -23.30 -7.32 13.34
CA ASN A 146 -23.73 -5.93 13.22
C ASN A 146 -22.70 -5.14 12.40
N VAL A 147 -23.08 -4.77 11.18
CA VAL A 147 -22.24 -4.01 10.23
C VAL A 147 -21.75 -2.67 10.82
N LYS A 148 -22.56 -2.01 11.65
CA LYS A 148 -22.18 -0.72 12.24
C LYS A 148 -21.08 -0.90 13.28
N GLU A 149 -21.23 -1.88 14.17
CA GLU A 149 -20.21 -2.21 15.18
C GLU A 149 -18.91 -2.68 14.54
N HIS A 150 -18.99 -3.54 13.53
CA HIS A 150 -17.81 -4.00 12.80
C HIS A 150 -17.05 -2.85 12.10
N ARG A 151 -17.78 -1.89 11.52
CA ARG A 151 -17.15 -0.67 10.96
C ARG A 151 -16.46 0.17 12.03
N ASN A 152 -17.08 0.33 13.20
CA ASN A 152 -16.50 1.08 14.31
C ASN A 152 -15.21 0.43 14.81
N LEU A 153 -15.23 -0.88 15.09
CA LEU A 153 -14.04 -1.64 15.52
C LEU A 153 -12.90 -1.50 14.53
N ARG A 154 -13.18 -1.66 13.23
CA ARG A 154 -12.18 -1.49 12.17
C ARG A 154 -11.60 -0.07 12.14
N ASN A 155 -12.40 0.96 12.37
CA ASN A 155 -11.91 2.34 12.41
C ASN A 155 -11.03 2.57 13.64
N GLU A 156 -11.41 2.04 14.81
CA GLU A 156 -10.61 2.12 16.03
C GLU A 156 -9.24 1.44 15.87
N GLU A 157 -9.20 0.27 15.21
CA GLU A 157 -7.94 -0.42 14.88
C GLU A 157 -7.06 0.43 13.95
N ARG A 158 -7.65 1.06 12.93
CA ARG A 158 -6.91 1.97 12.04
C ARG A 158 -6.33 3.17 12.80
N ASP A 159 -7.12 3.79 13.68
CA ASP A 159 -6.68 4.92 14.50
C ASP A 159 -5.58 4.51 15.48
N LYS A 160 -5.58 3.26 15.96
CA LYS A 160 -4.52 2.72 16.81
C LYS A 160 -3.23 2.54 16.01
N ILE A 161 -3.29 1.89 14.86
CA ILE A 161 -2.13 1.66 13.97
C ILE A 161 -1.51 3.00 13.53
N GLU A 162 -2.33 3.99 13.18
CA GLU A 162 -1.84 5.32 12.78
C GLU A 162 -1.11 6.03 13.94
N ARG A 163 -1.64 5.91 15.17
CA ARG A 163 -0.98 6.45 16.36
C ARG A 163 0.37 5.77 16.59
N GLU A 164 0.40 4.44 16.59
CA GLU A 164 1.62 3.65 16.81
C GLU A 164 2.69 3.94 15.75
N SER A 165 2.31 4.03 14.47
CA SER A 165 3.21 4.41 13.38
C SER A 165 3.85 5.80 13.59
N LYS A 166 3.06 6.78 14.04
CA LYS A 166 3.55 8.13 14.37
C LYS A 166 4.50 8.14 15.58
N TYR A 167 4.33 7.23 16.54
CA TYR A 167 5.25 7.08 17.66
C TYR A 167 6.59 6.47 17.21
N SER A 168 6.56 5.38 16.43
CA SER A 168 7.78 4.73 15.91
C SER A 168 8.60 5.67 15.01
N GLN A 169 7.95 6.50 14.18
CA GLN A 169 8.64 7.52 13.38
C GLN A 169 9.32 8.59 14.24
N ARG A 170 8.75 8.94 15.40
CA ARG A 170 9.37 9.91 16.33
C ARG A 170 10.56 9.32 17.06
N GLU A 171 10.53 8.04 17.41
CA GLU A 171 11.67 7.35 18.03
C GLU A 171 12.82 7.18 17.03
N MET A 172 12.54 6.75 15.79
CA MET A 172 13.57 6.67 14.74
C MET A 172 14.20 8.03 14.40
N ALA A 173 13.40 9.10 14.33
CA ALA A 173 13.92 10.46 14.12
C ALA A 173 14.74 10.99 15.31
N ALA A 174 14.51 10.45 16.51
CA ALA A 174 15.29 10.79 17.70
C ALA A 174 16.61 10.00 17.79
N SER A 175 16.64 8.74 17.31
CA SER A 175 17.86 7.92 17.28
C SER A 175 18.85 8.33 16.20
N THR A 176 18.38 8.84 15.05
CA THR A 176 19.28 9.38 13.99
C THR A 176 20.11 10.61 14.39
N LEU A 177 19.94 11.13 15.61
CA LEU A 177 20.73 12.25 16.13
C LEU A 177 21.87 11.79 17.07
N GLU A 178 21.98 10.50 17.41
CA GLU A 178 22.97 10.00 18.38
C GLU A 178 23.86 8.83 17.92
N ASP A 179 23.71 8.30 16.71
CA ASP A 179 24.52 7.14 16.31
C ASP A 179 25.86 7.56 15.68
N GLU A 180 26.92 7.48 16.48
CA GLU A 180 28.26 7.15 15.97
C GLU A 180 28.14 5.83 15.18
N GLU A 181 28.61 5.82 13.93
CA GLU A 181 28.65 4.64 13.07
C GLU A 181 29.56 3.55 13.69
N GLU A 182 29.05 2.80 14.66
CA GLU A 182 29.55 1.46 14.92
C GLU A 182 29.13 0.60 13.72
N GLU A 183 30.10 0.24 12.86
CA GLU A 183 29.93 -0.81 11.86
C GLU A 183 29.60 -2.12 12.57
N ILE A 184 28.31 -2.33 12.85
CA ILE A 184 27.80 -3.63 13.26
C ILE A 184 28.00 -4.54 12.04
N GLU A 185 28.77 -5.61 12.21
CA GLU A 185 28.96 -6.64 11.19
C GLU A 185 27.62 -7.35 10.96
N VAL A 186 26.79 -6.79 10.07
CA VAL A 186 25.49 -7.37 9.71
C VAL A 186 25.72 -8.58 8.83
N ASP A 187 25.23 -9.74 9.28
CA ASP A 187 25.24 -10.98 8.49
C ASP A 187 24.65 -10.75 7.09
N ILE A 188 25.22 -11.40 6.08
CA ILE A 188 24.84 -11.25 4.67
C ILE A 188 23.34 -11.59 4.49
N SER A 189 22.84 -12.62 5.21
CA SER A 189 21.44 -13.01 5.14
C SER A 189 20.47 -11.95 5.67
N LEU A 190 20.86 -11.24 6.74
CA LEU A 190 20.11 -10.13 7.32
C LEU A 190 20.10 -8.92 6.39
N LYS A 191 21.22 -8.63 5.72
CA LYS A 191 21.31 -7.55 4.74
C LYS A 191 20.40 -7.77 3.53
N GLU A 192 20.38 -8.98 2.99
CA GLU A 192 19.48 -9.34 1.89
C GLU A 192 18.00 -9.22 2.29
N ALA A 193 17.64 -9.64 3.49
CA ALA A 193 16.28 -9.51 4.00
C ALA A 193 15.85 -8.04 4.17
N ILE A 194 16.74 -7.19 4.70
CA ILE A 194 16.51 -5.75 4.83
C ILE A 194 16.31 -5.11 3.45
N GLU A 195 17.14 -5.46 2.46
CA GLU A 195 17.01 -4.93 1.10
C GLU A 195 15.65 -5.29 0.46
N VAL A 196 15.17 -6.51 0.65
CA VAL A 196 13.83 -6.92 0.17
C VAL A 196 12.75 -6.08 0.85
N ILE A 197 12.82 -5.87 2.17
CA ILE A 197 11.85 -5.05 2.91
C ILE A 197 11.87 -3.61 2.41
N ASP A 198 13.04 -3.03 2.17
CA ASP A 198 13.19 -1.67 1.66
C ASP A 198 12.62 -1.53 0.25
N GLN A 199 12.87 -2.50 -0.64
CA GLN A 199 12.28 -2.51 -1.98
C GLN A 199 10.75 -2.65 -1.94
N VAL A 200 10.20 -3.47 -1.03
CA VAL A 200 8.74 -3.57 -0.82
C VAL A 200 8.16 -2.23 -0.33
N ASN A 201 8.80 -1.60 0.66
CA ASN A 201 8.36 -0.30 1.19
C ASN A 201 8.41 0.80 0.13
N LYS A 202 9.53 0.89 -0.60
CA LYS A 202 9.71 1.80 -1.74
C LYS A 202 8.64 1.58 -2.79
N GLY A 203 8.36 0.32 -3.15
CA GLY A 203 7.34 -0.06 -4.11
C GLY A 203 5.93 0.36 -3.69
N PHE A 204 5.53 0.14 -2.43
CA PHE A 204 4.24 0.61 -1.94
C PHE A 204 4.13 2.14 -1.92
N LYS A 205 5.22 2.87 -1.63
CA LYS A 205 5.25 4.33 -1.73
C LYS A 205 5.10 4.83 -3.17
N MET A 206 5.71 4.14 -4.14
CA MET A 206 5.50 4.47 -5.55
C MET A 206 4.06 4.22 -5.99
N ILE A 207 3.44 3.10 -5.58
CA ILE A 207 2.02 2.84 -5.83
C ILE A 207 1.15 3.98 -5.27
N GLU A 208 1.43 4.44 -4.05
CA GLU A 208 0.71 5.59 -3.45
C GLU A 208 0.88 6.85 -4.29
N ILE A 209 2.10 7.19 -4.71
CA ILE A 209 2.39 8.41 -5.49
C ILE A 209 1.74 8.34 -6.89
N ILE A 210 1.93 7.25 -7.64
CA ILE A 210 1.33 7.06 -8.97
C ILE A 210 -0.20 7.11 -8.87
N SER A 211 -0.78 6.51 -7.81
CA SER A 211 -2.21 6.60 -7.55
C SER A 211 -2.69 8.04 -7.39
N GLN A 212 -1.93 8.88 -6.67
CA GLN A 212 -2.30 10.28 -6.47
C GLN A 212 -2.19 11.08 -7.77
N ILE A 213 -1.18 10.81 -8.60
CA ILE A 213 -1.08 11.41 -9.94
C ILE A 213 -2.32 11.05 -10.77
N LEU A 214 -2.68 9.77 -10.83
CA LEU A 214 -3.85 9.28 -11.55
C LEU A 214 -5.16 9.93 -11.06
N LYS A 215 -5.36 10.02 -9.74
CA LYS A 215 -6.59 10.59 -9.14
C LYS A 215 -6.66 12.12 -9.23
N ASN A 216 -5.55 12.82 -9.05
CA ASN A 216 -5.55 14.30 -9.05
C ASN A 216 -5.62 14.86 -10.47
N PHE A 217 -5.09 14.13 -11.46
CA PHE A 217 -4.99 14.58 -12.84
C PHE A 217 -5.84 13.76 -13.81
N TYR A 218 -6.81 12.96 -13.33
CA TYR A 218 -7.66 12.14 -14.22
C TYR A 218 -8.35 12.97 -15.31
N GLY A 219 -8.70 14.23 -15.05
CA GLY A 219 -9.33 15.13 -16.02
C GLY A 219 -8.37 15.74 -17.05
N SER A 220 -7.07 15.76 -16.77
CA SER A 220 -6.04 16.38 -17.62
C SER A 220 -5.11 15.37 -18.31
N LEU A 221 -4.97 14.17 -17.78
CA LEU A 221 -4.22 13.09 -18.41
C LEU A 221 -4.97 12.59 -19.65
N THR A 222 -4.21 12.38 -20.73
CA THR A 222 -4.68 11.69 -21.92
C THR A 222 -5.02 10.24 -21.60
N SER A 223 -5.77 9.59 -22.49
CA SER A 223 -6.11 8.17 -22.28
C SER A 223 -4.89 7.25 -22.24
N ASN A 224 -3.80 7.58 -22.95
CA ASN A 224 -2.62 6.73 -23.00
C ASN A 224 -1.81 6.89 -21.71
N GLU A 225 -1.60 8.12 -21.24
CA GLU A 225 -0.91 8.39 -19.97
C GLU A 225 -1.60 7.69 -18.79
N LYS A 226 -2.95 7.68 -18.75
CA LYS A 226 -3.68 6.95 -17.71
C LYS A 226 -3.44 5.45 -17.77
N VAL A 227 -3.41 4.88 -18.98
CA VAL A 227 -3.21 3.44 -19.17
C VAL A 227 -1.79 3.08 -18.74
N GLU A 228 -0.78 3.80 -19.23
CA GLU A 228 0.63 3.60 -18.89
C GLU A 228 0.87 3.68 -17.37
N LEU A 229 0.42 4.75 -16.72
CA LEU A 229 0.57 4.90 -15.27
C LEU A 229 -0.18 3.80 -14.49
N CYS A 230 -1.37 3.40 -14.95
CA CYS A 230 -2.15 2.35 -14.29
C CYS A 230 -1.53 0.97 -14.48
N GLU A 231 -0.93 0.71 -15.64
CA GLU A 231 -0.22 -0.52 -15.98
C GLU A 231 1.01 -0.68 -15.08
N VAL A 232 1.88 0.34 -15.05
CA VAL A 232 3.06 0.40 -14.16
C VAL A 232 2.67 0.14 -12.70
N LEU A 233 1.60 0.78 -12.23
CA LEU A 233 1.09 0.62 -10.87
C LEU A 233 0.61 -0.81 -10.59
N PHE A 234 -0.14 -1.41 -11.51
CA PHE A 234 -0.67 -2.77 -11.35
C PHE A 234 0.48 -3.77 -11.37
N GLU A 235 1.37 -3.67 -12.35
CA GLU A 235 2.53 -4.55 -12.50
C GLU A 235 3.48 -4.46 -11.32
N LEU A 236 3.78 -3.26 -10.81
CA LEU A 236 4.60 -3.10 -9.60
C LEU A 236 3.95 -3.82 -8.40
N GLY A 237 2.66 -3.62 -8.17
CA GLY A 237 1.95 -4.33 -7.09
C GLY A 237 2.01 -5.85 -7.23
N LEU A 238 1.90 -6.35 -8.46
CA LEU A 238 1.98 -7.78 -8.75
C LEU A 238 3.40 -8.35 -8.67
N ARG A 239 4.44 -7.56 -8.98
CA ARG A 239 5.85 -7.94 -8.77
C ARG A 239 6.21 -7.99 -7.29
N ILE A 240 5.77 -7.00 -6.51
CA ILE A 240 5.86 -7.03 -5.04
C ILE A 240 5.19 -8.29 -4.48
N ASN A 241 4.00 -8.62 -4.98
CA ASN A 241 3.32 -9.84 -4.56
C ASN A 241 4.10 -11.11 -4.95
N HIS A 242 4.62 -11.17 -6.17
CA HIS A 242 5.44 -12.29 -6.63
C HIS A 242 6.65 -12.48 -5.70
N ARG A 243 7.40 -11.41 -5.41
CA ARG A 243 8.57 -11.48 -4.53
C ARG A 243 8.21 -12.06 -3.16
N MET A 244 7.16 -11.55 -2.51
CA MET A 244 6.78 -12.00 -1.17
C MET A 244 6.27 -13.45 -1.14
N VAL A 245 5.65 -13.92 -2.23
CA VAL A 245 5.16 -15.30 -2.32
C VAL A 245 6.26 -16.26 -2.81
N LEU A 246 7.28 -15.77 -3.49
CA LEU A 246 8.40 -16.58 -4.01
C LEU A 246 9.12 -17.33 -2.90
N GLU A 247 9.36 -16.66 -1.77
CA GLU A 247 9.98 -17.26 -0.56
C GLU A 247 9.21 -18.48 -0.05
N LEU A 248 7.86 -18.46 -0.15
CA LEU A 248 7.01 -19.58 0.24
C LEU A 248 6.97 -20.71 -0.80
N LYS A 249 7.33 -20.40 -2.05
CA LYS A 249 7.26 -21.32 -3.19
C LYS A 249 8.58 -22.04 -3.49
N GLN A 250 9.72 -21.47 -3.10
CA GLN A 250 11.03 -21.96 -3.52
C GLN A 250 11.40 -23.29 -2.84
N ASP A 251 11.13 -23.43 -1.54
CA ASP A 251 11.32 -24.68 -0.80
C ASP A 251 10.17 -24.95 0.20
N PRO A 252 8.96 -25.28 -0.28
CA PRO A 252 7.83 -25.53 0.59
C PRO A 252 8.06 -26.75 1.48
N GLU A 253 8.70 -27.80 0.98
CA GLU A 253 8.92 -29.05 1.74
C GLU A 253 9.96 -28.88 2.85
N GLY A 254 11.05 -28.13 2.60
CA GLY A 254 12.01 -27.77 3.65
C GLY A 254 11.39 -26.91 4.73
N LEU A 255 10.58 -25.90 4.37
CA LEU A 255 9.82 -25.10 5.34
C LEU A 255 8.85 -25.97 6.16
N ILE A 256 8.15 -26.91 5.52
CA ILE A 256 7.23 -27.82 6.22
C ILE A 256 7.99 -28.68 7.23
N GLN A 257 9.13 -29.24 6.84
CA GLN A 257 9.94 -30.09 7.73
C GLN A 257 10.50 -29.27 8.90
N TYR A 258 11.01 -28.08 8.63
CA TYR A 258 11.56 -27.18 9.65
C TYR A 258 10.52 -26.80 10.71
N ILE A 259 9.37 -26.28 10.28
CA ILE A 259 8.30 -25.86 11.19
C ILE A 259 7.69 -27.06 11.92
N THR A 260 7.52 -28.21 11.25
CA THR A 260 7.06 -29.45 11.89
C THR A 260 7.99 -29.85 13.03
N THR A 261 9.30 -29.80 12.82
CA THR A 261 10.30 -30.14 13.84
C THR A 261 10.23 -29.19 15.04
N ILE A 262 9.97 -27.89 14.83
CA ILE A 262 9.77 -26.92 15.91
C ILE A 262 8.50 -27.22 16.71
N ILE A 263 7.39 -27.56 16.04
CA ILE A 263 6.12 -27.87 16.72
C ILE A 263 6.25 -29.16 17.54
N GLU A 264 6.89 -30.18 16.98
CA GLU A 264 7.18 -31.45 17.66
C GLU A 264 8.10 -31.23 18.87
N SER A 265 9.16 -30.42 18.75
CA SER A 265 10.13 -30.20 19.85
C SER A 265 9.58 -29.36 21.00
N ASN A 266 8.51 -28.59 20.77
CA ASN A 266 7.81 -27.82 21.80
C ASN A 266 6.59 -28.54 22.39
N ASP A 267 6.41 -29.84 22.11
CA ASP A 267 5.28 -30.67 22.58
C ASP A 267 3.88 -30.09 22.29
N ILE A 268 3.74 -29.30 21.21
CA ILE A 268 2.46 -28.66 20.83
C ILE A 268 1.51 -29.69 20.18
N GLU A 269 2.03 -30.57 19.32
CA GLU A 269 1.28 -31.65 18.66
C GLU A 269 2.23 -32.81 18.33
N SER A 270 1.89 -34.02 18.79
CA SER A 270 2.75 -35.20 18.64
C SER A 270 2.45 -36.03 17.39
N ASN A 271 1.31 -35.79 16.72
CA ASN A 271 0.99 -36.48 15.47
C ASN A 271 1.60 -35.76 14.27
N ARG A 272 2.68 -36.31 13.73
CA ARG A 272 3.41 -35.76 12.59
C ARG A 272 2.54 -35.47 11.36
N GLU A 273 1.70 -36.40 10.94
CA GLU A 273 0.82 -36.21 9.76
C GLU A 273 -0.15 -35.04 9.97
N LYS A 274 -0.66 -34.90 11.20
CA LYS A 274 -1.54 -33.79 11.58
C LYS A 274 -0.77 -32.47 11.59
N THR A 275 0.45 -32.45 12.13
CA THR A 275 1.34 -31.29 12.15
C THR A 275 1.70 -30.83 10.74
N GLU A 276 2.14 -31.73 9.86
CA GLU A 276 2.48 -31.39 8.48
C GLU A 276 1.28 -30.79 7.74
N ARG A 277 0.07 -31.33 7.93
CA ARG A 277 -1.16 -30.75 7.37
C ARG A 277 -1.45 -29.35 7.91
N MET A 278 -1.22 -29.11 9.20
CA MET A 278 -1.39 -27.77 9.79
C MET A 278 -0.40 -26.78 9.20
N VAL A 279 0.87 -27.16 9.05
CA VAL A 279 1.91 -26.31 8.45
C VAL A 279 1.61 -26.01 6.99
N ARG A 280 1.20 -27.00 6.20
CA ARG A 280 0.76 -26.78 4.81
C ARG A 280 -0.39 -25.78 4.71
N ASN A 281 -1.39 -25.91 5.58
CA ASN A 281 -2.50 -24.95 5.65
C ASN A 281 -2.04 -23.55 6.07
N LEU A 282 -1.07 -23.45 6.98
CA LEU A 282 -0.47 -22.18 7.40
C LEU A 282 0.24 -21.50 6.23
N LEU A 283 1.12 -22.21 5.52
CA LEU A 283 1.84 -21.66 4.35
C LEU A 283 0.89 -21.22 3.25
N TYR A 284 -0.15 -22.02 2.95
CA TYR A 284 -1.22 -21.62 2.04
C TYR A 284 -1.92 -20.34 2.50
N SER A 285 -2.27 -20.26 3.78
CA SER A 285 -2.96 -19.10 4.35
C SER A 285 -2.08 -17.85 4.34
N MET A 286 -0.77 -17.99 4.57
CA MET A 286 0.20 -16.90 4.46
C MET A 286 0.27 -16.37 3.03
N ALA A 287 0.43 -17.25 2.04
CA ALA A 287 0.41 -16.85 0.63
C ALA A 287 -0.92 -16.17 0.25
N GLY A 288 -2.04 -16.71 0.71
CA GLY A 288 -3.37 -16.12 0.53
C GLY A 288 -3.50 -14.72 1.16
N PHE A 289 -2.99 -14.54 2.38
CA PHE A 289 -2.99 -13.25 3.07
C PHE A 289 -2.12 -12.21 2.37
N ILE A 290 -0.88 -12.58 2.01
CA ILE A 290 0.06 -11.71 1.29
C ILE A 290 -0.56 -11.26 -0.04
N THR A 291 -1.17 -12.20 -0.77
CA THR A 291 -1.86 -11.93 -2.04
C THR A 291 -3.06 -11.02 -1.84
N LEU A 292 -4.00 -11.35 -0.95
CA LEU A 292 -5.17 -10.52 -0.68
C LEU A 292 -4.76 -9.11 -0.24
N HIS A 293 -3.77 -8.99 0.66
CA HIS A 293 -3.27 -7.71 1.13
C HIS A 293 -2.69 -6.87 -0.01
N THR A 294 -1.85 -7.45 -0.86
CA THR A 294 -1.22 -6.72 -1.96
C THR A 294 -2.24 -6.25 -2.99
N LEU A 295 -3.16 -7.13 -3.42
CA LEU A 295 -4.21 -6.76 -4.39
C LEU A 295 -5.15 -5.69 -3.83
N THR A 296 -5.55 -5.80 -2.57
CA THR A 296 -6.42 -4.79 -1.94
C THR A 296 -5.68 -3.48 -1.67
N LYS A 297 -4.37 -3.51 -1.37
CA LYS A 297 -3.53 -2.30 -1.25
C LYS A 297 -3.46 -1.54 -2.58
N VAL A 298 -3.22 -2.25 -3.69
CA VAL A 298 -3.25 -1.68 -5.04
C VAL A 298 -4.62 -1.06 -5.34
N ALA A 299 -5.68 -1.86 -5.18
CA ALA A 299 -7.06 -1.43 -5.43
C ALA A 299 -7.44 -0.18 -4.63
N ASN A 300 -7.13 -0.14 -3.33
CA ASN A 300 -7.48 0.97 -2.45
C ASN A 300 -6.67 2.23 -2.69
N SER A 301 -5.47 2.10 -3.27
CA SER A 301 -4.63 3.25 -3.58
C SER A 301 -5.19 4.04 -4.76
N VAL A 302 -5.56 3.34 -5.84
CA VAL A 302 -5.97 3.94 -7.12
C VAL A 302 -7.49 3.97 -7.34
N GLY A 303 -8.26 3.20 -6.57
CA GLY A 303 -9.68 3.00 -6.77
C GLY A 303 -10.49 4.29 -6.78
N THR A 304 -11.11 4.57 -7.92
CA THR A 304 -12.11 5.63 -8.12
C THR A 304 -13.00 5.28 -9.32
N PRO A 305 -14.30 5.61 -9.31
CA PRO A 305 -15.15 5.52 -10.50
C PRO A 305 -14.61 6.33 -11.70
N ASP A 306 -13.87 7.42 -11.46
CA ASP A 306 -13.33 8.30 -12.51
C ASP A 306 -12.34 7.61 -13.47
N LEU A 307 -11.77 6.48 -13.05
CA LEU A 307 -10.79 5.70 -13.80
C LEU A 307 -11.34 4.36 -14.35
N ASP A 308 -12.66 4.10 -14.26
CA ASP A 308 -13.28 2.83 -14.72
C ASP A 308 -12.89 2.46 -16.16
N ASN A 309 -12.91 3.43 -17.08
CA ASN A 309 -12.50 3.23 -18.47
C ASN A 309 -11.03 2.80 -18.59
N THR A 310 -10.16 3.30 -17.72
CA THR A 310 -8.75 2.91 -17.67
C THR A 310 -8.61 1.48 -17.16
N PHE A 311 -9.26 1.13 -16.04
CA PHE A 311 -9.22 -0.22 -15.48
C PHE A 311 -9.76 -1.26 -16.47
N ASN A 312 -10.84 -0.94 -17.17
CA ASN A 312 -11.41 -1.80 -18.22
C ASN A 312 -10.47 -1.98 -19.43
N LYS A 313 -9.62 -1.00 -19.75
CA LYS A 313 -8.57 -1.15 -20.77
C LYS A 313 -7.45 -2.06 -20.29
N ILE A 314 -6.95 -1.85 -19.07
CA ILE A 314 -5.91 -2.69 -18.46
C ILE A 314 -6.35 -4.16 -18.42
N LYS A 315 -7.58 -4.44 -17.96
CA LYS A 315 -8.16 -5.80 -17.94
C LYS A 315 -8.23 -6.47 -19.32
N LYS A 316 -8.34 -5.69 -20.40
CA LYS A 316 -8.35 -6.21 -21.78
C LYS A 316 -6.94 -6.45 -22.31
N ILE A 317 -5.99 -5.58 -21.97
CA ILE A 317 -4.57 -5.72 -22.34
C ILE A 317 -3.98 -6.94 -21.63
N HIS A 318 -4.26 -7.04 -20.32
CA HIS A 318 -3.76 -8.09 -19.45
C HIS A 318 -4.92 -8.87 -18.81
N PRO A 319 -5.43 -9.91 -19.48
CA PRO A 319 -6.59 -10.69 -19.01
C PRO A 319 -6.25 -11.66 -17.85
N TYR A 320 -5.29 -11.30 -16.99
CA TYR A 320 -4.80 -12.13 -15.89
C TYR A 320 -5.82 -12.24 -14.75
N THR A 321 -5.82 -13.37 -14.05
CA THR A 321 -6.65 -13.58 -12.86
C THR A 321 -6.38 -12.53 -11.78
N SER A 322 -5.11 -12.17 -11.55
CA SER A 322 -4.71 -11.16 -10.57
C SER A 322 -5.27 -9.77 -10.86
N ILE A 323 -5.25 -9.32 -12.12
CA ILE A 323 -5.81 -8.03 -12.53
C ILE A 323 -7.33 -8.01 -12.42
N ARG A 324 -8.01 -9.13 -12.76
CA ARG A 324 -9.46 -9.25 -12.57
C ARG A 324 -9.86 -9.20 -11.09
N LEU A 325 -9.02 -9.73 -10.19
CA LEU A 325 -9.21 -9.62 -8.74
C LEU A 325 -8.96 -8.19 -8.23
N ILE A 326 -7.97 -7.46 -8.77
CA ILE A 326 -7.77 -6.03 -8.47
C ILE A 326 -9.00 -5.22 -8.90
N ASP A 327 -9.47 -5.38 -10.15
CA ASP A 327 -10.69 -4.71 -10.65
C ASP A 327 -11.92 -5.02 -9.79
N THR A 328 -12.07 -6.28 -9.37
CA THR A 328 -13.13 -6.69 -8.45
C THR A 328 -13.02 -5.98 -7.10
N SER A 329 -11.81 -5.90 -6.54
CA SER A 329 -11.56 -5.19 -5.28
C SER A 329 -11.87 -3.69 -5.39
N ILE A 330 -11.48 -3.05 -6.51
CA ILE A 330 -11.80 -1.64 -6.78
C ILE A 330 -13.32 -1.42 -6.76
N LYS A 331 -14.06 -2.25 -7.51
CA LYS A 331 -15.52 -2.12 -7.60
C LYS A 331 -16.22 -2.37 -6.27
N LEU A 332 -15.77 -3.37 -5.50
CA LEU A 332 -16.35 -3.68 -4.19
C LEU A 332 -16.10 -2.58 -3.15
N GLU A 333 -15.01 -1.82 -3.24
CA GLU A 333 -14.65 -0.81 -2.24
C GLU A 333 -15.06 0.61 -2.63
N HIS A 334 -15.11 0.93 -3.94
CA HIS A 334 -15.25 2.30 -4.41
C HIS A 334 -16.53 2.58 -5.21
N TYR A 335 -17.29 1.56 -5.61
CA TYR A 335 -18.49 1.75 -6.44
C TYR A 335 -19.75 1.52 -5.60
N ASP A 336 -20.84 2.20 -5.97
CA ASP A 336 -22.10 2.13 -5.21
C ASP A 336 -22.82 0.78 -5.31
N HIS A 337 -22.56 0.02 -6.38
CA HIS A 337 -23.31 -1.18 -6.71
C HIS A 337 -22.42 -2.42 -6.71
N TYR A 338 -22.93 -3.51 -6.13
CA TYR A 338 -22.27 -4.81 -6.17
C TYR A 338 -22.24 -5.37 -7.61
N PRO A 339 -21.06 -5.65 -8.20
CA PRO A 339 -20.93 -6.10 -9.58
C PRO A 339 -21.25 -7.61 -9.72
N TYR A 340 -22.53 -7.95 -9.62
CA TYR A 340 -23.00 -9.33 -9.47
C TYR A 340 -22.57 -10.27 -10.61
N GLU A 341 -22.77 -9.85 -11.87
CA GLU A 341 -22.45 -10.68 -13.04
C GLU A 341 -20.95 -10.89 -13.19
N GLU A 342 -20.15 -9.82 -13.04
CA GLU A 342 -18.70 -9.90 -13.15
C GLU A 342 -18.09 -10.83 -12.11
N ILE A 343 -18.51 -10.72 -10.85
CA ILE A 343 -18.02 -11.59 -9.76
C ILE A 343 -18.47 -13.05 -9.98
N THR A 344 -19.72 -13.26 -10.39
CA THR A 344 -20.24 -14.61 -10.64
C THR A 344 -19.48 -15.29 -11.80
N ASN A 345 -19.16 -14.53 -12.85
CA ASN A 345 -18.38 -15.04 -13.99
C ASN A 345 -16.93 -15.31 -13.58
N LEU A 346 -16.30 -14.39 -12.85
CA LEU A 346 -14.95 -14.59 -12.32
C LEU A 346 -14.86 -15.84 -11.45
N TYR A 347 -15.82 -16.04 -10.53
CA TYR A 347 -15.86 -17.24 -9.68
C TYR A 347 -15.94 -18.54 -10.48
N LYS A 348 -16.70 -18.56 -11.59
CA LYS A 348 -16.78 -19.73 -12.47
C LYS A 348 -15.44 -19.99 -13.18
N ASP A 349 -14.82 -18.93 -13.69
CA ASP A 349 -13.57 -19.02 -14.45
C ASP A 349 -12.42 -19.52 -13.58
N VAL A 350 -12.34 -19.04 -12.33
CA VAL A 350 -11.24 -19.37 -11.42
C VAL A 350 -11.52 -20.56 -10.52
N ARG A 351 -12.63 -21.29 -10.73
CA ARG A 351 -13.09 -22.42 -9.88
C ARG A 351 -11.99 -23.42 -9.49
N GLN A 352 -11.06 -23.70 -10.40
CA GLN A 352 -9.98 -24.68 -10.18
C GLN A 352 -8.75 -24.08 -9.48
N ASN A 353 -8.69 -22.75 -9.40
CA ASN A 353 -7.63 -22.03 -8.75
C ASN A 353 -8.03 -21.72 -7.30
N LYS A 354 -7.49 -22.49 -6.36
CA LYS A 354 -7.89 -22.48 -4.94
C LYS A 354 -7.66 -21.11 -4.30
N ILE A 355 -6.46 -20.54 -4.48
CA ILE A 355 -6.11 -19.24 -3.90
C ILE A 355 -6.96 -18.11 -4.51
N ALA A 356 -7.23 -18.13 -5.83
CA ALA A 356 -8.06 -17.11 -6.47
C ALA A 356 -9.52 -17.17 -5.99
N VAL A 357 -10.08 -18.39 -5.84
CA VAL A 357 -11.41 -18.61 -5.26
C VAL A 357 -11.46 -18.08 -3.82
N ASP A 358 -10.47 -18.40 -3.01
CA ASP A 358 -10.42 -18.00 -1.60
C ASP A 358 -10.32 -16.47 -1.47
N ILE A 359 -9.42 -15.83 -2.22
CA ILE A 359 -9.29 -14.36 -2.29
C ILE A 359 -10.62 -13.71 -2.68
N LEU A 360 -11.28 -14.19 -3.74
CA LEU A 360 -12.56 -13.64 -4.20
C LEU A 360 -13.63 -13.75 -3.10
N ARG A 361 -13.71 -14.90 -2.43
CA ARG A 361 -14.64 -15.13 -1.31
C ARG A 361 -14.35 -14.19 -0.15
N GLN A 362 -13.09 -13.96 0.18
CA GLN A 362 -12.67 -13.05 1.25
C GLN A 362 -13.02 -11.58 0.91
N MET A 363 -12.83 -11.15 -0.34
CA MET A 363 -13.27 -9.83 -0.82
C MET A 363 -14.79 -9.65 -0.70
N VAL A 364 -15.57 -10.66 -1.12
CA VAL A 364 -17.04 -10.63 -1.00
C VAL A 364 -17.49 -10.64 0.46
N LYS A 365 -16.86 -11.44 1.32
CA LYS A 365 -17.13 -11.44 2.77
C LYS A 365 -16.86 -10.06 3.37
N LYS A 366 -15.72 -9.44 3.06
CA LYS A 366 -15.38 -8.07 3.49
C LYS A 366 -16.46 -7.07 3.05
N TYR A 367 -16.92 -7.13 1.79
CA TYR A 367 -18.01 -6.28 1.31
C TYR A 367 -19.28 -6.43 2.17
N LEU A 368 -19.73 -7.66 2.40
CA LEU A 368 -20.94 -7.93 3.19
C LEU A 368 -20.83 -7.49 4.65
N TYR A 369 -19.61 -7.42 5.19
CA TYR A 369 -19.32 -6.95 6.55
C TYR A 369 -19.19 -5.43 6.65
N MET A 370 -18.96 -4.73 5.54
CA MET A 370 -18.82 -3.27 5.49
C MET A 370 -20.10 -2.55 5.05
N PHE A 371 -20.93 -3.18 4.22
CA PHE A 371 -22.13 -2.57 3.65
C PHE A 371 -23.42 -3.21 4.17
N GLN A 372 -24.38 -2.37 4.55
CA GLN A 372 -25.70 -2.82 4.97
C GLN A 372 -26.42 -3.41 3.76
N THR A 373 -26.83 -4.67 3.90
CA THR A 373 -27.49 -5.45 2.86
C THR A 373 -28.59 -6.28 3.51
N ASN A 374 -29.76 -6.35 2.88
CA ASN A 374 -30.86 -7.16 3.40
C ASN A 374 -30.53 -8.66 3.31
N TYR A 375 -31.25 -9.48 4.07
CA TYR A 375 -31.03 -10.93 4.18
C TYR A 375 -31.08 -11.66 2.82
N GLN A 376 -31.99 -11.26 1.93
CA GLN A 376 -32.14 -11.87 0.60
C GLN A 376 -30.95 -11.56 -0.30
N THR A 377 -30.50 -10.31 -0.33
CA THR A 377 -29.32 -9.87 -1.08
C THR A 377 -28.07 -10.55 -0.56
N ARG A 378 -27.88 -10.63 0.76
CA ARG A 378 -26.77 -11.38 1.39
C ARG A 378 -26.76 -12.84 0.94
N GLN A 379 -27.90 -13.53 1.02
CA GLN A 379 -28.01 -14.91 0.55
C GLN A 379 -27.69 -15.06 -0.94
N LYS A 380 -28.21 -14.16 -1.77
CA LYS A 380 -27.95 -14.15 -3.22
C LYS A 380 -26.46 -13.96 -3.54
N ILE A 381 -25.80 -13.03 -2.84
CA ILE A 381 -24.37 -12.74 -2.99
C ILE A 381 -23.53 -13.93 -2.49
N SER A 382 -23.75 -14.41 -1.27
CA SER A 382 -22.99 -15.53 -0.70
C SER A 382 -23.09 -16.80 -1.56
N LYS A 383 -24.29 -17.11 -2.06
CA LYS A 383 -24.50 -18.26 -2.94
C LYS A 383 -23.73 -18.15 -4.25
N SER A 384 -23.57 -16.94 -4.81
CA SER A 384 -22.88 -16.72 -6.09
C SER A 384 -21.40 -17.11 -6.07
N VAL A 385 -20.78 -17.09 -4.88
CA VAL A 385 -19.35 -17.39 -4.67
C VAL A 385 -19.12 -18.56 -3.70
N GLY A 386 -20.16 -19.32 -3.36
CA GLY A 386 -20.05 -20.51 -2.51
C GLY A 386 -19.69 -20.23 -1.04
N ILE A 387 -20.10 -19.08 -0.49
CA ILE A 387 -19.98 -18.76 0.94
C ILE A 387 -21.19 -19.34 1.67
N ILE A 388 -20.96 -20.04 2.80
CA ILE A 388 -22.04 -20.57 3.63
C ILE A 388 -22.51 -19.52 4.63
N LEU A 389 -23.81 -19.43 4.83
CA LEU A 389 -24.42 -18.58 5.84
C LEU A 389 -24.45 -19.30 7.19
N SER A 390 -24.16 -18.60 8.28
CA SER A 390 -24.22 -19.18 9.62
C SER A 390 -25.64 -19.67 9.98
N PRO A 391 -25.79 -20.66 10.88
CA PRO A 391 -27.11 -21.12 11.32
C PRO A 391 -27.98 -19.99 11.90
N GLN A 392 -27.37 -19.08 12.67
CA GLN A 392 -28.05 -17.91 13.24
C GLN A 392 -28.64 -17.00 12.14
N PHE A 393 -27.89 -16.80 11.05
CA PHE A 393 -28.34 -16.03 9.91
C PHE A 393 -29.55 -16.69 9.22
N LEU A 394 -29.54 -18.01 9.08
CA LEU A 394 -30.62 -18.77 8.43
C LEU A 394 -31.95 -18.69 9.22
N VAL A 395 -31.90 -18.67 10.56
CA VAL A 395 -33.08 -18.49 11.41
C VAL A 395 -33.76 -17.14 11.11
N LYS A 396 -33.01 -16.03 11.16
CA LYS A 396 -33.55 -14.68 10.90
C LYS A 396 -34.04 -14.49 9.47
N LEU A 397 -33.45 -15.17 8.50
CA LEU A 397 -33.90 -15.14 7.12
C LEU A 397 -35.29 -15.80 6.95
N ASN A 398 -35.60 -16.82 7.75
CA ASN A 398 -36.90 -17.49 7.75
C ASN A 398 -37.96 -16.67 8.50
N ASP A 399 -37.57 -15.97 9.56
CA ASP A 399 -38.49 -15.10 10.31
C ASP A 399 -38.93 -13.86 9.50
N ASN A 400 -38.04 -13.29 8.66
CA ASN A 400 -38.37 -12.17 7.76
C ASN A 400 -39.16 -12.57 6.50
N LYS A 401 -39.42 -13.86 6.27
CA LYS A 401 -40.25 -14.36 5.16
C LYS A 401 -41.70 -14.63 5.60
N LYS A 402 -41.98 -14.63 6.90
CA LYS A 402 -43.34 -14.63 7.46
C LYS A 402 -43.80 -13.20 7.65
#